data_AF-A0A6V8D1N7-F1
#
_entry.id   AF-A0A6V8D1N7-F1
#
_cell.length_a   1.000
_cell.length_b   1.000
_cell.length_c   1.000
_cell.angle_alpha   90.00
_cell.angle_beta   90.00
_cell.angle_gamma   90.00
#
_symmetry.space_group_name_H-M   'P 1'
#
loop_
_entity.id
_entity.type
_entity.pdbx_description
1 polymer ?
#
loop_
_entity_poly.entity_id
_entity_poly.type
_entity_poly.pdbx_seq_one_letter_code
_entity_poly.pdbx_strand_id
1 'polypeptide(L)'
;MEASDVWGGRWSSNALPMARTYMEVVCRKQSLVCLAADRKTMDGLNKLLDDVGPFIAALKTHVDLIDDWSKESWRAFCKKAKDMDLLIFEDRKFADIGKISRDQMGGVYDVKSWADLVTAHLISGADIVDGLQAAWKDVGRDGGVLLLAQMSSRGNLLSPQYTDNVVELGSKHNGVFGFIGNGS
;
A
#
# COMPACT_ATOMS: atom_id res chain seq x y z
N MET A 1 -15.91 12.89 -15.03
CA MET A 1 -14.96 14.00 -14.74
C MET A 1 -13.59 13.40 -14.78
N GLU A 2 -12.68 13.95 -15.60
CA GLU A 2 -11.33 13.40 -15.73
C GLU A 2 -10.59 13.54 -14.40
N ALA A 3 -9.77 12.55 -14.04
CA ALA A 3 -9.03 12.56 -12.78
C ALA A 3 -8.08 13.76 -12.69
N SER A 4 -7.51 14.19 -13.82
CA SER A 4 -6.68 15.39 -13.90
C SER A 4 -7.39 16.66 -13.42
N ASP A 5 -8.70 16.79 -13.72
CA ASP A 5 -9.47 17.97 -13.39
C ASP A 5 -9.87 17.97 -11.91
N VAL A 6 -10.24 16.80 -11.38
CA VAL A 6 -10.60 16.62 -9.96
C VAL A 6 -9.40 16.88 -9.05
N TRP A 7 -8.24 16.31 -9.40
CA TRP A 7 -7.07 16.32 -8.54
C TRP A 7 -6.12 17.50 -8.80
N GLY A 8 -6.23 18.17 -9.95
CA GLY A 8 -5.53 19.40 -10.30
C GLY A 8 -4.02 19.29 -10.07
N GLY A 9 -3.48 20.16 -9.20
CA GLY A 9 -2.06 20.16 -8.86
C GLY A 9 -1.52 18.81 -8.36
N ARG A 10 -2.34 18.04 -7.62
CA ARG A 10 -1.94 16.70 -7.16
C ARG A 10 -1.75 15.72 -8.31
N TRP A 11 -2.49 15.86 -9.39
CA TRP A 11 -2.30 15.04 -10.58
C TRP A 11 -1.01 15.43 -11.33
N SER A 12 -0.85 16.73 -11.61
CA SER A 12 0.25 17.24 -12.44
C SER A 12 1.62 17.12 -11.75
N SER A 13 1.67 17.26 -10.43
CA SER A 13 2.91 17.23 -9.66
C SER A 13 3.31 15.82 -9.20
N ASN A 14 2.48 14.80 -9.43
CA ASN A 14 2.78 13.45 -8.98
C ASN A 14 3.56 12.67 -10.06
N ALA A 15 4.74 12.20 -9.69
CA ALA A 15 5.63 11.43 -10.54
C ALA A 15 5.37 9.91 -10.48
N LEU A 16 4.59 9.43 -9.50
CA LEU A 16 4.28 8.01 -9.33
C LEU A 16 3.10 7.59 -10.19
N PRO A 17 3.28 6.66 -11.17
CA PRO A 17 2.18 6.13 -11.96
C PRO A 17 1.08 5.54 -11.07
N MET A 18 1.47 4.81 -10.02
CA MET A 18 0.52 4.17 -9.09
C MET A 18 -0.39 5.18 -8.37
N ALA A 19 0.10 6.38 -8.09
CA ALA A 19 -0.71 7.43 -7.48
C ALA A 19 -1.74 8.00 -8.46
N ARG A 20 -1.41 8.09 -9.75
CA ARG A 20 -2.38 8.42 -10.80
C ARG A 20 -3.43 7.33 -10.94
N THR A 21 -3.04 6.06 -10.94
CA THR A 21 -3.98 4.94 -10.93
C THR A 21 -4.96 5.05 -9.77
N TYR A 22 -4.49 5.31 -8.55
CA TYR A 22 -5.38 5.54 -7.40
C TYR A 22 -6.33 6.72 -7.63
N MET A 23 -5.82 7.85 -8.08
CA MET A 23 -6.62 9.05 -8.36
C MET A 23 -7.73 8.78 -9.38
N GLU A 24 -7.45 7.99 -10.41
CA GLU A 24 -8.45 7.57 -11.39
C GLU A 24 -9.48 6.60 -10.81
N VAL A 25 -9.05 5.59 -10.04
CA VAL A 25 -9.96 4.65 -9.36
C VAL A 25 -10.94 5.41 -8.47
N VAL A 26 -10.43 6.36 -7.67
CA VAL A 26 -11.26 7.22 -6.83
C VAL A 26 -12.31 7.97 -7.66
N CYS A 27 -11.93 8.48 -8.83
CA CYS A 27 -12.86 9.20 -9.70
C CYS A 27 -13.88 8.26 -10.35
N ARG A 28 -13.48 7.08 -10.81
CA ARG A 28 -14.41 6.09 -11.39
C ARG A 28 -15.41 5.58 -10.37
N LYS A 29 -14.95 5.34 -9.13
CA LYS A 29 -15.75 4.76 -8.05
C LYS A 29 -16.42 5.77 -7.13
N GLN A 30 -16.08 7.06 -7.28
CA GLN A 30 -16.53 8.13 -6.39
C GLN A 30 -16.29 7.81 -4.91
N SER A 31 -15.15 7.21 -4.61
CA SER A 31 -14.82 6.75 -3.27
C SER A 31 -13.35 6.99 -2.95
N LEU A 32 -13.08 7.61 -1.81
CA LEU A 32 -11.76 7.72 -1.21
C LEU A 32 -11.47 6.60 -0.19
N VAL A 33 -12.45 5.70 0.01
CA VAL A 33 -12.37 4.71 1.08
C VAL A 33 -11.31 3.67 0.75
N CYS A 34 -10.36 3.52 1.67
CA CYS A 34 -9.52 2.33 1.75
C CYS A 34 -10.02 1.46 2.91
N LEU A 35 -10.37 0.21 2.61
CA LEU A 35 -10.88 -0.71 3.64
C LEU A 35 -9.77 -1.59 4.22
N ALA A 36 -9.72 -1.68 5.54
CA ALA A 36 -8.94 -2.68 6.27
C ALA A 36 -9.64 -4.05 6.26
N ALA A 37 -9.15 -4.99 5.45
CA ALA A 37 -9.73 -6.32 5.31
C ALA A 37 -9.14 -7.32 6.30
N ASP A 38 -9.25 -7.03 7.60
CA ASP A 38 -8.64 -7.83 8.67
C ASP A 38 -9.49 -9.08 9.01
N ARG A 39 -9.66 -9.97 8.04
CA ARG A 39 -10.30 -11.29 8.18
C ARG A 39 -9.23 -12.37 8.28
N LYS A 40 -9.56 -13.49 8.94
CA LYS A 40 -8.62 -14.61 9.15
C LYS A 40 -8.72 -15.73 8.14
N THR A 41 -9.75 -15.72 7.30
CA THR A 41 -10.05 -16.82 6.37
C THR A 41 -10.27 -16.31 4.96
N MET A 42 -9.91 -17.10 3.94
CA MET A 42 -10.16 -16.79 2.54
C MET A 42 -11.65 -16.59 2.24
N ASP A 43 -12.55 -17.37 2.86
CA ASP A 43 -14.01 -17.19 2.71
C ASP A 43 -14.46 -15.82 3.24
N GLY A 44 -14.09 -15.48 4.48
CA GLY A 44 -14.38 -14.19 5.09
C GLY A 44 -13.84 -12.99 4.28
N LEU A 45 -12.65 -13.11 3.68
CA LEU A 45 -12.11 -12.09 2.77
C LEU A 45 -12.94 -11.95 1.50
N ASN A 46 -13.28 -13.07 0.85
CA ASN A 46 -14.05 -13.06 -0.38
C ASN A 46 -15.46 -12.49 -0.19
N LYS A 47 -16.12 -12.86 0.90
CA LYS A 47 -17.43 -12.32 1.27
C LYS A 47 -17.39 -10.84 1.57
N LEU A 48 -16.39 -10.39 2.34
CA LEU A 48 -16.20 -8.95 2.59
C LEU A 48 -16.05 -8.19 1.27
N LEU A 49 -15.25 -8.72 0.35
CA LEU A 49 -15.02 -8.09 -0.94
C LEU A 49 -16.27 -8.08 -1.83
N ASP A 50 -17.11 -9.11 -1.78
CA ASP A 50 -18.41 -9.11 -2.48
C ASP A 50 -19.35 -8.02 -1.95
N ASP A 51 -19.38 -7.82 -0.63
CA ASP A 51 -20.29 -6.86 0.01
C ASP A 51 -19.87 -5.40 -0.26
N VAL A 52 -18.56 -5.12 -0.27
CA VAL A 52 -18.03 -3.74 -0.22
C VAL A 52 -17.22 -3.33 -1.44
N GLY A 53 -16.80 -4.28 -2.27
CA GLY A 53 -15.88 -4.06 -3.39
C GLY A 53 -16.26 -2.89 -4.30
N PRO A 54 -17.53 -2.74 -4.71
CA PRO A 54 -17.97 -1.61 -5.54
C PRO A 54 -17.81 -0.22 -4.90
N PHE A 55 -17.73 -0.12 -3.56
CA PHE A 55 -17.79 1.14 -2.81
C PHE A 55 -16.44 1.64 -2.28
N ILE A 56 -15.36 0.91 -2.52
CA ILE A 56 -14.02 1.24 -2.02
C ILE A 56 -13.04 1.42 -3.19
N ALA A 57 -12.00 2.22 -3.00
CA ALA A 57 -10.94 2.44 -4.00
C ALA A 57 -9.69 1.59 -3.75
N ALA A 58 -9.45 1.21 -2.50
CA ALA A 58 -8.30 0.40 -2.12
C ALA A 58 -8.67 -0.60 -1.03
N LEU A 59 -7.95 -1.72 -1.04
CA LEU A 59 -8.08 -2.80 -0.08
C LEU A 59 -6.75 -2.98 0.64
N LYS A 60 -6.75 -2.74 1.95
CA LYS A 60 -5.63 -3.04 2.82
C LYS A 60 -5.72 -4.50 3.27
N THR A 61 -4.63 -5.23 3.13
CA THR A 61 -4.49 -6.61 3.57
C THR A 61 -3.43 -6.77 4.65
N HIS A 62 -3.56 -7.89 5.38
CA HIS A 62 -2.51 -8.53 6.15
C HIS A 62 -2.51 -9.99 5.76
N VAL A 63 -1.72 -10.34 4.73
CA VAL A 63 -1.67 -11.72 4.21
C VAL A 63 -1.20 -12.73 5.27
N ASP A 64 -0.43 -12.25 6.24
CA ASP A 64 0.12 -13.00 7.37
C ASP A 64 -0.91 -13.32 8.47
N LEU A 65 -2.15 -12.83 8.37
CA LEU A 65 -3.24 -13.15 9.30
C LEU A 65 -4.16 -14.28 8.80
N ILE A 66 -3.91 -14.83 7.62
CA ILE A 66 -4.83 -15.77 6.96
C ILE A 66 -4.49 -17.21 7.33
N ASP A 67 -5.38 -17.85 8.10
CA ASP A 67 -5.21 -19.19 8.66
C ASP A 67 -5.22 -20.29 7.56
N ASP A 68 -6.07 -20.14 6.55
CA ASP A 68 -6.28 -21.07 5.43
C ASP A 68 -5.62 -20.59 4.12
N TRP A 69 -4.53 -19.82 4.23
CA TRP A 69 -3.82 -19.26 3.09
C TRP A 69 -3.27 -20.34 2.15
N SER A 70 -3.42 -20.09 0.84
CA SER A 70 -2.65 -20.77 -0.19
C SER A 70 -2.30 -19.81 -1.32
N LYS A 71 -1.23 -20.10 -2.06
CA LYS A 71 -0.81 -19.27 -3.20
C LYS A 71 -1.94 -19.13 -4.24
N GLU A 72 -2.66 -20.22 -4.50
CA GLU A 72 -3.72 -20.29 -5.49
C GLU A 72 -4.94 -19.47 -5.05
N SER A 73 -5.38 -19.64 -3.80
CA SER A 73 -6.53 -18.91 -3.25
C SER A 73 -6.24 -17.41 -3.13
N TRP A 74 -5.04 -17.05 -2.69
CA TRP A 74 -4.61 -15.65 -2.61
C TRP A 74 -4.53 -15.00 -3.99
N ARG A 75 -3.97 -15.70 -4.98
CA ARG A 75 -3.93 -15.22 -6.36
C ARG A 75 -5.34 -14.97 -6.91
N ALA A 76 -6.28 -15.88 -6.64
CA ALA A 76 -7.68 -15.71 -7.05
C ALA A 76 -8.33 -14.50 -6.38
N PHE A 77 -8.09 -14.30 -5.08
CA PHE A 77 -8.57 -13.13 -4.34
C PHE A 77 -7.99 -11.81 -4.87
N CYS A 78 -6.67 -11.73 -5.08
CA CYS A 78 -6.04 -10.56 -5.68
C CYS A 78 -6.57 -10.27 -7.09
N LYS A 79 -6.83 -11.31 -7.88
CA LYS A 79 -7.47 -11.14 -9.20
C LYS A 79 -8.88 -10.55 -9.05
N LYS A 80 -9.70 -11.08 -8.14
CA LYS A 80 -11.06 -10.59 -7.87
C LYS A 80 -11.05 -9.11 -7.48
N ALA A 81 -10.14 -8.70 -6.58
CA ALA A 81 -10.00 -7.30 -6.19
C ALA A 81 -9.61 -6.40 -7.38
N LYS A 82 -8.68 -6.84 -8.23
CA LYS A 82 -8.29 -6.11 -9.45
C LYS A 82 -9.42 -6.01 -10.47
N ASP A 83 -10.20 -7.08 -10.66
CA ASP A 83 -11.38 -7.07 -11.52
C ASP A 83 -12.46 -6.09 -11.01
N MET A 84 -12.47 -5.78 -9.70
CA MET A 84 -13.31 -4.76 -9.07
C MET A 84 -12.69 -3.35 -9.08
N ASP A 85 -11.62 -3.13 -9.83
CA ASP A 85 -10.89 -1.86 -9.95
C ASP A 85 -10.38 -1.35 -8.58
N LEU A 86 -9.79 -2.24 -7.78
CA LEU A 86 -9.19 -1.92 -6.49
C LEU A 86 -7.67 -1.93 -6.56
N LEU A 87 -7.04 -0.94 -5.93
CA LEU A 87 -5.65 -1.07 -5.52
C LEU A 87 -5.56 -2.00 -4.31
N ILE A 88 -4.55 -2.87 -4.30
CA ILE A 88 -4.27 -3.73 -3.16
C ILE A 88 -3.03 -3.20 -2.44
N PHE A 89 -3.16 -2.87 -1.16
CA PHE A 89 -2.01 -2.53 -0.33
C PHE A 89 -1.79 -3.51 0.81
N GLU A 90 -0.56 -3.97 0.95
CA GLU A 90 -0.17 -4.88 2.03
C GLU A 90 0.42 -4.09 3.20
N ASP A 91 -0.23 -4.15 4.36
CA ASP A 91 0.14 -3.41 5.57
C ASP A 91 1.22 -4.13 6.37
N ARG A 92 2.29 -4.55 5.70
CA ARG A 92 3.36 -5.38 6.27
C ARG A 92 4.26 -4.65 7.27
N LYS A 93 4.21 -3.32 7.28
CA LYS A 93 5.07 -2.41 8.07
C LYS A 93 6.55 -2.83 8.03
N PHE A 94 7.13 -2.91 6.84
CA PHE A 94 8.57 -3.22 6.68
C PHE A 94 9.43 -2.28 7.53
N ALA A 95 10.45 -2.79 8.20
CA ALA A 95 11.27 -2.00 9.13
C ALA A 95 12.72 -2.50 9.21
N ASP A 96 13.21 -3.10 8.13
CA ASP A 96 14.58 -3.62 8.01
C ASP A 96 15.40 -2.76 7.03
N ILE A 97 16.68 -3.07 6.86
CA ILE A 97 17.53 -2.42 5.85
C ILE A 97 17.05 -2.77 4.43
N GLY A 98 17.40 -1.93 3.45
CA GLY A 98 16.90 -2.01 2.07
C GLY A 98 17.02 -3.40 1.43
N LYS A 99 18.19 -4.03 1.52
CA LYS A 99 18.41 -5.37 0.95
C LYS A 99 17.46 -6.40 1.55
N ILE A 100 17.30 -6.41 2.88
CA ILE A 100 16.47 -7.40 3.55
C ILE A 100 14.99 -7.15 3.24
N SER A 101 14.56 -5.89 3.21
CA SER A 101 13.19 -5.54 2.83
C SER A 101 12.87 -5.95 1.37
N ARG A 102 13.83 -5.86 0.44
CA ARG A 102 13.70 -6.41 -0.93
C ARG A 102 13.47 -7.92 -0.93
N ASP A 103 14.26 -8.65 -0.15
CA ASP A 103 14.18 -10.11 -0.05
C ASP A 103 12.85 -10.54 0.62
N GLN A 104 12.40 -9.80 1.64
CA GLN A 104 11.13 -10.02 2.37
C GLN A 104 9.88 -9.75 1.52
N MET A 105 9.98 -8.91 0.49
CA MET A 105 8.90 -8.74 -0.50
C MET A 105 8.64 -10.01 -1.32
N GLY A 106 9.57 -10.97 -1.34
CA GLY A 106 9.39 -12.31 -1.89
C GLY A 106 8.88 -13.31 -0.85
N GLY A 107 9.60 -14.42 -0.70
CA GLY A 107 9.29 -15.45 0.29
C GLY A 107 7.97 -16.18 0.02
N VAL A 108 7.35 -16.69 1.08
CA VAL A 108 6.11 -17.47 1.02
C VAL A 108 4.97 -16.67 0.41
N TYR A 109 4.81 -15.40 0.82
CA TYR A 109 3.70 -14.56 0.39
C TYR A 109 3.93 -13.84 -0.94
N ASP A 110 5.19 -13.70 -1.38
CA ASP A 110 5.58 -13.09 -2.64
C ASP A 110 4.87 -11.75 -2.91
N VAL A 111 4.87 -10.86 -1.90
CA VAL A 111 4.18 -9.55 -1.88
C VAL A 111 4.42 -8.74 -3.15
N LYS A 112 5.65 -8.76 -3.69
CA LYS A 112 6.02 -8.06 -4.93
C LYS A 112 5.21 -8.48 -6.16
N SER A 113 4.65 -9.69 -6.20
CA SER A 113 3.91 -10.17 -7.39
C SER A 113 2.45 -9.73 -7.44
N TRP A 114 1.86 -9.28 -6.33
CA TRP A 114 0.45 -8.91 -6.29
C TRP A 114 0.15 -7.53 -5.70
N ALA A 115 0.87 -7.08 -4.66
CA ALA A 115 0.59 -5.81 -3.98
C ALA A 115 0.97 -4.62 -4.87
N ASP A 116 0.13 -3.59 -4.87
CA ASP A 116 0.35 -2.33 -5.59
C ASP A 116 1.03 -1.30 -4.68
N LEU A 117 0.71 -1.35 -3.39
CA LEU A 117 1.32 -0.51 -2.36
C LEU A 117 1.76 -1.37 -1.16
N VAL A 118 2.76 -0.92 -0.43
CA VAL A 118 3.14 -1.51 0.86
C VAL A 118 3.45 -0.42 1.89
N THR A 119 3.35 -0.76 3.17
CA THR A 119 3.73 0.15 4.26
C THR A 119 5.15 -0.12 4.76
N ALA A 120 5.88 0.92 5.14
CA ALA A 120 7.21 0.80 5.73
C ALA A 120 7.50 1.88 6.79
N HIS A 121 8.26 1.52 7.82
CA HIS A 121 8.89 2.46 8.74
C HIS A 121 10.18 3.00 8.13
N LEU A 122 10.45 4.30 8.29
CA LEU A 122 11.71 4.91 7.85
C LEU A 122 12.83 4.79 8.90
N ILE A 123 12.64 3.96 9.93
CA ILE A 123 13.59 3.85 11.05
C ILE A 123 14.98 3.36 10.62
N SER A 124 15.06 2.57 9.55
CA SER A 124 16.31 2.07 8.96
C SER A 124 16.92 2.99 7.89
N GLY A 125 16.33 4.17 7.65
CA GLY A 125 16.77 5.11 6.62
C GLY A 125 16.07 4.92 5.27
N ALA A 126 16.41 5.77 4.29
CA ALA A 126 15.73 5.84 2.99
C ALA A 126 15.91 4.58 2.12
N ASP A 127 17.02 3.85 2.30
CA ASP A 127 17.34 2.62 1.57
C ASP A 127 16.24 1.56 1.64
N ILE A 128 15.39 1.59 2.67
CA ILE A 128 14.22 0.72 2.75
C ILE A 128 13.29 0.92 1.55
N VAL A 129 13.07 2.17 1.14
CA VAL A 129 12.20 2.50 0.02
C VAL A 129 12.84 2.03 -1.29
N ASP A 130 14.16 2.22 -1.45
CA ASP A 130 14.90 1.73 -2.62
C ASP A 130 14.85 0.21 -2.74
N GLY A 131 15.01 -0.51 -1.61
CA GLY A 131 14.91 -1.95 -1.56
C GLY A 131 13.53 -2.47 -1.98
N LEU A 132 12.46 -1.85 -1.48
CA LEU A 132 11.09 -2.20 -1.85
C LEU A 132 10.80 -1.89 -3.33
N GLN A 133 11.27 -0.76 -3.84
CA GLN A 133 11.17 -0.40 -5.26
C GLN A 133 11.91 -1.39 -6.16
N ALA A 134 13.12 -1.82 -5.76
CA ALA A 134 13.86 -2.85 -6.47
C ALA A 134 13.12 -4.20 -6.51
N ALA A 135 12.39 -4.57 -5.45
CA ALA A 135 11.63 -5.81 -5.42
C ALA A 135 10.51 -5.84 -6.48
N TRP A 136 9.78 -4.74 -6.69
CA TRP A 136 8.80 -4.68 -7.78
C TRP A 136 9.47 -4.74 -9.16
N LYS A 137 10.61 -4.05 -9.33
CA LYS A 137 11.37 -4.10 -10.59
C LYS A 137 11.85 -5.50 -10.95
N ASP A 138 12.21 -6.33 -9.96
CA ASP A 138 12.61 -7.73 -10.18
C ASP A 138 11.54 -8.58 -10.88
N VAL A 139 10.27 -8.17 -10.79
CA VAL A 139 9.13 -8.84 -11.41
C VAL A 139 8.45 -7.99 -12.47
N GLY A 140 9.13 -6.94 -12.95
CA GLY A 140 8.62 -6.06 -14.01
C GLY A 140 7.38 -5.27 -13.61
N ARG A 141 7.22 -4.94 -12.33
CA ARG A 141 6.12 -4.13 -11.79
C ARG A 141 6.65 -2.83 -11.21
N ASP A 142 5.72 -1.90 -11.01
CA ASP A 142 5.91 -0.70 -10.21
C ASP A 142 4.95 -0.74 -9.01
N GLY A 143 5.33 -0.07 -7.92
CA GLY A 143 4.50 0.06 -6.73
C GLY A 143 4.85 1.30 -5.93
N GLY A 144 4.14 1.52 -4.83
CA GLY A 144 4.28 2.70 -3.99
C GLY A 144 4.42 2.38 -2.51
N VAL A 145 5.28 3.12 -1.81
CA VAL A 145 5.48 2.93 -0.36
C VAL A 145 4.69 3.98 0.43
N LEU A 146 3.89 3.52 1.39
CA LEU A 146 3.26 4.34 2.41
C LEU A 146 4.15 4.34 3.67
N LEU A 147 4.76 5.49 3.98
CA LEU A 147 5.63 5.60 5.15
C LEU A 147 4.83 5.83 6.44
N LEU A 148 5.14 5.10 7.51
CA LEU A 148 4.53 5.33 8.82
C LEU A 148 5.13 6.57 9.47
N ALA A 149 4.43 7.70 9.35
CA ALA A 149 4.84 8.97 9.95
C ALA A 149 4.27 9.14 11.36
N GLN A 150 3.07 8.60 11.61
CA GLN A 150 2.42 8.57 12.93
C GLN A 150 1.70 7.23 13.14
N MET A 151 1.43 6.88 14.39
CA MET A 151 0.64 5.70 14.76
C MET A 151 -0.43 6.07 15.78
N SER A 152 -1.57 5.37 15.70
CA SER A 152 -2.69 5.53 16.63
C SER A 152 -2.50 4.78 17.96
N SER A 153 -1.50 3.90 18.06
CA SER A 153 -1.22 3.13 19.25
C SER A 153 -0.77 4.02 20.41
N ARG A 154 -1.31 3.74 21.60
CA ARG A 154 -0.97 4.45 22.84
C ARG A 154 0.51 4.26 23.17
N GLY A 155 1.21 5.35 23.44
CA GLY A 155 2.62 5.31 23.87
C GLY A 155 3.61 4.94 22.77
N ASN A 156 3.23 5.09 21.49
CA ASN A 156 4.17 4.88 20.39
C ASN A 156 5.34 5.87 20.45
N LEU A 157 6.47 5.50 19.85
CA LEU A 157 7.70 6.27 19.87
C LEU A 157 7.83 7.24 18.66
N LEU A 158 6.80 7.37 17.84
CA LEU A 158 6.81 8.27 16.69
C LEU A 158 6.51 9.69 17.18
N SER A 159 7.57 10.36 17.65
CA SER A 159 7.52 11.74 18.09
C SER A 159 7.21 12.71 16.94
N PRO A 160 6.76 13.96 17.22
CA PRO A 160 6.60 14.98 16.18
C PRO A 160 7.86 15.19 15.34
N GLN A 161 9.05 15.20 15.95
CA GLN A 161 10.32 15.30 15.22
C GLN A 161 10.55 14.11 14.28
N TYR A 162 10.16 12.90 14.70
CA TYR A 162 10.22 11.73 13.82
C TYR A 162 9.27 11.90 12.64
N THR A 163 8.04 12.35 12.88
CA THR A 163 7.04 12.64 11.84
C THR A 163 7.59 13.65 10.82
N ASP A 164 8.16 14.77 11.27
CA ASP A 164 8.72 15.80 10.40
C ASP A 164 9.85 15.24 9.53
N ASN A 165 10.77 14.46 10.12
CA ASN A 165 11.86 13.82 9.39
C ASN A 165 11.32 12.82 8.34
N VAL A 166 10.29 12.04 8.67
CA VAL A 166 9.67 11.10 7.72
C VAL A 166 9.02 11.83 6.55
N VAL A 167 8.29 12.92 6.82
CA VAL A 167 7.64 13.72 5.77
C VAL A 167 8.68 14.42 4.90
N GLU A 168 9.71 15.01 5.49
CA GLU A 168 10.78 15.69 4.74
C GLU A 168 11.52 14.73 3.81
N LEU A 169 11.96 13.58 4.32
CA LEU A 169 12.72 12.61 3.52
C LEU A 169 11.81 11.89 2.51
N GLY A 170 10.61 11.50 2.94
CA GLY A 170 9.67 10.77 2.10
C GLY A 170 9.15 11.60 0.93
N SER A 171 8.86 12.89 1.12
CA SER A 171 8.33 13.76 0.06
C SER A 171 9.32 14.00 -1.08
N LYS A 172 10.63 13.82 -0.85
CA LYS A 172 11.68 13.94 -1.85
C LYS A 172 11.97 12.63 -2.59
N HIS A 173 11.39 11.50 -2.14
CA HIS A 173 11.72 10.18 -2.63
C HIS A 173 10.67 9.65 -3.61
N ASN A 174 11.06 9.41 -4.87
CA ASN A 174 10.13 9.02 -5.94
C ASN A 174 9.33 7.74 -5.68
N GLY A 175 9.86 6.81 -4.87
CA GLY A 175 9.14 5.57 -4.49
C GLY A 175 8.07 5.72 -3.41
N VAL A 176 7.93 6.91 -2.79
CA VAL A 176 6.99 7.15 -1.68
C VAL A 176 5.67 7.64 -2.23
N PHE A 177 4.62 6.83 -2.03
CA PHE A 177 3.25 7.16 -2.42
C PHE A 177 2.61 8.17 -1.48
N GLY A 178 2.93 8.09 -0.18
CA GLY A 178 2.35 8.95 0.84
C GLY A 178 2.69 8.44 2.24
N PHE A 179 1.84 8.80 3.21
CA PHE A 179 2.10 8.57 4.62
C PHE A 179 0.89 7.96 5.32
N ILE A 180 1.15 7.08 6.29
CA ILE A 180 0.18 6.71 7.31
C ILE A 180 0.38 7.66 8.50
N GLY A 181 -0.69 8.37 8.84
CA GLY A 181 -0.75 9.23 10.01
C GLY A 181 -2.17 9.74 10.26
N ASN A 182 -2.37 10.44 11.37
CA ASN A 182 -3.71 10.85 11.80
C ASN A 182 -4.23 12.10 11.08
N GLY A 183 -3.42 12.69 10.18
CA GLY A 183 -3.66 14.01 9.62
C GLY A 183 -3.40 15.09 10.68
N SER A 184 -2.75 16.17 10.27
CA SER A 184 -2.60 17.40 11.05
C SER A 184 -3.65 18.42 10.64
#